data_AF-A0A7X0G190-F1
#
_entry.id   AF-A0A7X0G190-F1
#
_cell.length_a   1.000
_cell.length_b   1.000
_cell.length_c   1.000
_cell.angle_alpha   90.00
_cell.angle_beta   90.00
_cell.angle_gamma   90.00
#
_symmetry.space_group_name_H-M   'P 1'
#
loop_
_entity.id
_entity.type
_entity.pdbx_description
1 polymer ?
#
loop_
_entity_poly.entity_id
_entity_poly.type
_entity_poly.pdbx_seq_one_letter_code
_entity_poly.pdbx_strand_id
1 'polypeptide(L)'
;MSAWGTAAGGFVATLVLTTVLRAASEFKLTRADLPFLLGTALTANRARAKAIGYLLHFVSGEVFAFVYYAVFLAIGHAGWWLGALFGLVHGLFAGTALVNILLPLVHPRMGSPLTSAPKVALLEPPGFLMLNYGPSTPLVTVVAHIGYGAIVGGFASLGPHG
;
A
#
# COMPACT_ATOMS: atom_id res chain seq x y z
N MET A 1 10.55 -9.56 20.23
CA MET A 1 9.90 -9.30 18.93
C MET A 1 9.97 -10.57 18.07
N SER A 2 8.92 -10.91 17.32
CA SER A 2 8.79 -12.19 16.60
C SER A 2 8.75 -11.99 15.08
N ALA A 3 9.68 -12.62 14.34
CA ALA A 3 9.67 -12.59 12.87
C ALA A 3 8.45 -13.33 12.28
N TRP A 4 8.04 -14.44 12.90
CA TRP A 4 6.80 -15.14 12.54
C TRP A 4 5.55 -14.32 12.85
N GLY A 5 5.57 -13.61 13.98
CA GLY A 5 4.56 -12.62 14.32
C GLY A 5 4.49 -11.54 13.24
N THR A 6 5.62 -10.97 12.82
CA THR A 6 5.68 -9.99 11.74
C THR A 6 5.12 -10.55 10.43
N ALA A 7 5.47 -11.76 10.01
CA ALA A 7 4.95 -12.36 8.78
C ALA A 7 3.42 -12.55 8.85
N ALA A 8 2.91 -13.13 9.94
CA ALA A 8 1.47 -13.28 10.14
C ALA A 8 0.76 -11.91 10.20
N GLY A 9 1.39 -10.95 10.87
CA GLY A 9 0.93 -9.58 11.00
C GLY A 9 0.90 -8.86 9.66
N GLY A 10 1.92 -9.01 8.82
CA GLY A 10 1.99 -8.47 7.47
C GLY A 10 0.83 -8.96 6.61
N PHE A 11 0.62 -10.27 6.58
CA PHE A 11 -0.47 -10.89 5.85
C PHE A 11 -1.85 -10.39 6.31
N VAL A 12 -2.12 -10.43 7.62
CA VAL A 12 -3.39 -9.98 8.21
C VAL A 12 -3.59 -8.49 7.97
N ALA A 13 -2.55 -7.68 8.18
CA ALA A 13 -2.60 -6.25 7.97
C ALA A 13 -2.89 -5.89 6.52
N THR A 14 -2.27 -6.56 5.55
CA THR A 14 -2.54 -6.32 4.13
C THR A 14 -3.93 -6.77 3.73
N LEU A 15 -4.42 -7.89 4.28
CA LEU A 15 -5.80 -8.33 4.08
C LEU A 15 -6.79 -7.26 4.57
N VAL A 16 -6.60 -6.74 5.79
CA VAL A 16 -7.44 -5.69 6.37
C VAL A 16 -7.36 -4.40 5.56
N LEU A 17 -6.15 -3.90 5.29
CA LEU A 17 -5.92 -2.70 4.50
C LEU A 17 -6.58 -2.80 3.12
N THR A 18 -6.38 -3.92 2.43
CA THR A 18 -6.93 -4.14 1.10
C THR A 18 -8.46 -4.19 1.13
N THR A 19 -9.05 -4.79 2.16
CA THR A 19 -10.50 -4.81 2.37
C THR A 19 -11.03 -3.40 2.63
N VAL A 20 -10.36 -2.59 3.45
CA VAL A 20 -10.74 -1.20 3.73
C VAL A 20 -10.68 -0.36 2.46
N LEU A 21 -9.60 -0.45 1.67
CA LEU A 21 -9.48 0.28 0.40
C LEU A 21 -10.56 -0.14 -0.60
N ARG A 22 -10.87 -1.45 -0.67
CA ARG A 22 -11.94 -1.96 -1.53
C ARG A 22 -13.29 -1.44 -1.09
N ALA A 23 -13.60 -1.51 0.20
CA ALA A 23 -14.85 -1.00 0.77
C ALA A 23 -15.00 0.51 0.51
N ALA A 24 -13.94 1.31 0.73
CA ALA A 24 -13.93 2.74 0.43
C ALA A 24 -14.22 3.03 -1.05
N SER A 25 -13.74 2.18 -1.96
CA SER A 25 -14.04 2.28 -3.39
C SER A 25 -15.52 1.98 -3.68
N GLU A 26 -16.09 0.93 -3.09
CA GLU A 26 -17.51 0.59 -3.25
C GLU A 26 -18.44 1.66 -2.63
N PHE A 27 -18.00 2.29 -1.52
CA PHE A 27 -18.67 3.45 -0.91
C PHE A 27 -18.40 4.77 -1.65
N LYS A 28 -17.69 4.75 -2.79
CA LYS A 28 -17.39 5.90 -3.64
C LYS A 28 -16.58 7.01 -2.94
N LEU A 29 -15.83 6.67 -1.90
CA LEU A 29 -14.91 7.59 -1.22
C LEU A 29 -13.62 7.80 -2.03
N THR A 30 -13.22 6.80 -2.80
CA THR A 30 -12.06 6.89 -3.70
C THR A 30 -12.31 6.07 -4.97
N ARG A 31 -11.67 6.46 -6.07
CA ARG A 31 -11.58 5.68 -7.31
C ARG A 31 -10.30 4.84 -7.36
N ALA A 32 -9.43 4.96 -6.35
CA ALA A 32 -8.14 4.31 -6.33
C ALA A 32 -8.29 2.80 -6.11
N ASP A 33 -7.74 2.01 -7.03
CA ASP A 33 -7.62 0.56 -6.91
C ASP A 33 -6.12 0.20 -7.04
N LEU A 34 -5.40 0.24 -5.90
CA LEU A 34 -3.96 -0.02 -5.85
C LEU A 34 -3.59 -1.40 -6.42
N PRO A 35 -4.28 -2.52 -6.04
CA PRO A 35 -4.06 -3.80 -6.69
C PRO A 35 -4.20 -3.71 -8.21
N PHE A 36 -5.28 -3.09 -8.72
CA PHE A 36 -5.45 -2.94 -10.15
C PHE A 36 -4.30 -2.17 -10.81
N LEU A 37 -3.86 -1.04 -10.22
CA LEU A 37 -2.72 -0.26 -10.73
C LEU A 37 -1.43 -1.08 -10.77
N LEU A 38 -1.13 -1.87 -9.72
CA LEU A 38 0.05 -2.72 -9.69
C LEU A 38 -0.02 -3.81 -10.78
N GLY A 39 -1.16 -4.48 -10.91
CA GLY A 39 -1.33 -5.54 -11.89
C GLY A 39 -1.34 -5.07 -13.34
N THR A 40 -1.86 -3.86 -13.60
CA THR A 40 -1.83 -3.26 -14.93
C THR A 40 -0.43 -2.86 -15.39
N ALA A 41 0.58 -2.91 -14.51
CA ALA A 41 1.96 -2.79 -14.95
C ALA A 41 2.40 -4.01 -15.76
N LEU A 42 1.85 -5.20 -15.44
CA LEU A 42 2.30 -6.48 -16.00
C LEU A 42 1.39 -7.01 -17.12
N THR A 43 0.11 -6.67 -17.12
CA THR A 43 -0.85 -7.19 -18.13
C THR A 43 -1.92 -6.19 -18.51
N ALA A 44 -2.37 -6.24 -19.77
CA ALA A 44 -3.52 -5.47 -20.25
C ALA A 44 -4.86 -6.18 -19.97
N ASN A 45 -4.85 -7.49 -19.72
CA ASN A 45 -6.07 -8.22 -19.39
C ASN A 45 -6.54 -7.84 -17.97
N ARG A 46 -7.72 -7.20 -17.87
CA ARG A 46 -8.24 -6.65 -16.62
C ARG A 46 -8.44 -7.69 -15.51
N ALA A 47 -8.91 -8.90 -15.84
CA ALA A 47 -9.12 -9.95 -14.86
C ALA A 47 -7.78 -10.45 -14.28
N ARG A 48 -6.79 -10.68 -15.15
CA ARG A 48 -5.44 -11.05 -14.73
C ARG A 48 -4.75 -9.92 -13.97
N ALA A 49 -4.94 -8.67 -14.40
CA ALA A 49 -4.39 -7.50 -13.71
C ALA A 49 -4.87 -7.46 -12.26
N LYS A 50 -6.17 -7.64 -12.01
CA LYS A 50 -6.67 -7.69 -10.63
C LYS A 50 -6.02 -8.81 -9.81
N ALA A 51 -6.00 -10.04 -10.32
CA ALA A 51 -5.43 -11.17 -9.59
C ALA A 51 -3.94 -11.00 -9.26
N ILE A 52 -3.14 -10.64 -10.28
CA ILE A 52 -1.69 -10.37 -10.13
C ILE A 52 -1.47 -9.19 -9.20
N GLY A 53 -2.29 -8.14 -9.35
CA GLY A 53 -2.28 -6.95 -8.53
C GLY A 53 -2.48 -7.22 -7.05
N TYR A 54 -3.45 -8.05 -6.69
CA TYR A 54 -3.65 -8.48 -5.30
C TYR A 54 -2.42 -9.23 -4.79
N LEU A 55 -1.88 -10.19 -5.56
CA LEU A 55 -0.67 -10.91 -5.16
C LEU A 55 0.50 -9.95 -4.92
N LEU A 56 0.76 -9.02 -5.83
CA LEU A 56 1.81 -8.02 -5.69
C LEU A 56 1.59 -7.15 -4.46
N HIS A 57 0.35 -6.76 -4.17
CA HIS A 57 0.03 -5.96 -2.98
C HIS A 57 0.31 -6.71 -1.68
N PHE A 58 0.00 -8.01 -1.61
CA PHE A 58 0.35 -8.88 -0.48
C PHE A 58 1.86 -9.03 -0.33
N VAL A 59 2.59 -9.24 -1.42
CA VAL A 59 4.06 -9.30 -1.39
C VAL A 59 4.66 -7.97 -0.92
N SER A 60 4.17 -6.83 -1.43
CA SER A 60 4.60 -5.51 -0.97
C SER A 60 4.29 -5.31 0.52
N GLY A 61 3.12 -5.76 0.96
CA GLY A 61 2.74 -5.83 2.37
C GLY A 61 3.81 -6.50 3.21
N GLU A 62 4.14 -7.76 2.91
CA GLU A 62 5.20 -8.48 3.62
C GLU A 62 6.54 -7.73 3.62
N VAL A 63 6.96 -7.20 2.47
CA VAL A 63 8.19 -6.42 2.37
C VAL A 63 8.18 -5.23 3.34
N PHE A 64 7.10 -4.45 3.36
CA PHE A 64 6.97 -3.33 4.31
C PHE A 64 6.87 -3.79 5.76
N ALA A 65 6.21 -4.91 6.07
CA ALA A 65 6.17 -5.48 7.41
C ALA A 65 7.57 -5.83 7.93
N PHE A 66 8.42 -6.42 7.09
CA PHE A 66 9.80 -6.73 7.46
C PHE A 66 10.70 -5.49 7.54
N VAL A 67 10.43 -4.45 6.74
CA VAL A 67 11.07 -3.13 6.93
C VAL A 67 10.71 -2.57 8.31
N TYR A 68 9.44 -2.62 8.73
CA TYR A 68 9.03 -2.17 10.06
C TYR A 68 9.72 -2.98 11.15
N TYR A 69 9.77 -4.31 10.98
CA TYR A 69 10.44 -5.20 11.91
C TYR A 69 11.92 -4.89 12.07
N ALA A 70 12.64 -4.61 10.98
CA ALA A 70 14.04 -4.18 11.06
C ALA A 70 14.21 -2.90 11.89
N VAL A 71 13.31 -1.93 11.74
CA VAL A 71 13.31 -0.71 12.56
C VAL A 71 12.97 -1.02 14.02
N PHE A 72 11.97 -1.87 14.28
CA PHE A 72 11.64 -2.31 15.64
C PHE A 72 12.83 -3.00 16.33
N LEU A 73 13.56 -3.85 15.61
CA LEU A 73 14.80 -4.47 16.09
C LEU A 73 15.85 -3.41 16.44
N ALA A 74 16.05 -2.41 15.58
CA ALA A 74 17.05 -1.37 15.77
C ALA A 74 16.76 -0.48 16.99
N ILE A 75 15.49 -0.19 17.28
CA ILE A 75 15.08 0.63 18.43
C ILE A 75 14.80 -0.19 19.69
N GLY A 76 14.78 -1.52 19.60
CA GLY A 76 14.50 -2.43 20.73
C GLY A 76 13.03 -2.42 21.21
N HIS A 77 12.10 -1.87 20.44
CA HIS A 77 10.70 -1.72 20.85
C HIS A 77 9.73 -1.96 19.68
N ALA A 78 8.67 -2.72 19.94
CA ALA A 78 7.56 -2.94 19.03
C ALA A 78 6.24 -2.82 19.79
N GLY A 79 5.21 -2.34 19.12
CA GLY A 79 3.86 -2.25 19.67
C GLY A 79 2.89 -1.66 18.67
N TRP A 80 1.60 -1.81 18.93
CA TRP A 80 0.55 -1.35 18.01
C TRP A 80 0.60 0.16 17.78
N TRP A 81 0.90 0.97 18.80
CA TRP A 81 0.93 2.43 18.67
C TRP A 81 2.12 2.89 17.82
N LEU A 82 3.28 2.26 18.00
CA LEU A 82 4.47 2.57 17.22
C LEU A 82 4.32 2.08 15.78
N GLY A 83 3.71 0.91 15.62
CA GLY A 83 3.30 0.40 14.32
C GLY A 83 2.33 1.34 13.61
N ALA A 84 1.35 1.91 14.32
CA ALA A 84 0.42 2.90 13.78
C ALA A 84 1.15 4.16 13.27
N LEU A 85 2.18 4.63 14.02
CA LEU A 85 3.04 5.74 13.58
C LEU A 85 3.82 5.40 12.31
N PHE A 86 4.39 4.20 12.21
CA PHE A 86 5.04 3.75 10.98
C PHE A 86 4.03 3.64 9.84
N GLY A 87 2.82 3.17 10.13
CA GLY A 87 1.66 3.17 9.24
C GLY A 87 1.33 4.55 8.67
N LEU A 88 1.31 5.59 9.50
CA LEU A 88 1.13 6.97 9.05
C LEU A 88 2.24 7.40 8.08
N VAL A 89 3.51 7.19 8.47
CA VAL A 89 4.67 7.53 7.63
C VAL A 89 4.61 6.79 6.30
N HIS A 90 4.29 5.50 6.33
CA HIS A 90 4.15 4.67 5.14
C HIS A 90 2.99 5.15 4.26
N GLY A 91 1.82 5.45 4.81
CA GLY A 91 0.68 5.96 4.02
C GLY A 91 1.02 7.28 3.31
N LEU A 92 1.72 8.19 4.00
CA LEU A 92 2.20 9.45 3.41
C LEU A 92 3.26 9.21 2.34
N PHE A 93 4.26 8.36 2.61
CA PHE A 93 5.29 7.96 1.65
C PHE A 93 4.67 7.30 0.41
N ALA A 94 3.71 6.39 0.61
CA ALA A 94 3.00 5.68 -0.42
C ALA A 94 2.25 6.65 -1.34
N GLY A 95 1.43 7.54 -0.76
CA GLY A 95 0.65 8.54 -1.50
C GLY A 95 1.47 9.65 -2.17
N THR A 96 2.75 9.80 -1.80
CA THR A 96 3.67 10.80 -2.37
C THR A 96 4.77 10.12 -3.18
N ALA A 97 5.95 9.89 -2.60
CA ALA A 97 7.10 9.39 -3.33
C ALA A 97 6.82 8.10 -4.13
N LEU A 98 6.14 7.12 -3.53
CA LEU A 98 5.96 5.82 -4.17
C LEU A 98 5.01 5.87 -5.36
N VAL A 99 3.75 6.28 -5.16
CA VAL A 99 2.75 6.21 -6.25
C VAL A 99 2.64 7.48 -7.08
N ASN A 100 2.99 8.66 -6.54
CA ASN A 100 2.95 9.89 -7.33
C ASN A 100 4.21 10.05 -8.21
N ILE A 101 5.38 9.62 -7.72
CA ILE A 101 6.65 9.83 -8.44
C ILE A 101 7.16 8.53 -9.06
N LEU A 102 7.38 7.48 -8.27
CA LEU A 102 8.07 6.28 -8.75
C LEU A 102 7.18 5.42 -9.66
N LEU A 103 5.90 5.25 -9.31
CA LEU A 103 4.97 4.41 -10.08
C LEU A 103 4.82 4.88 -11.55
N PRO A 104 4.55 6.17 -11.87
CA PRO A 104 4.46 6.62 -13.25
C PRO A 104 5.74 6.45 -14.07
N LEU A 105 6.92 6.41 -13.42
CA LEU A 105 8.21 6.21 -14.10
C LEU A 105 8.38 4.76 -14.58
N VAL A 106 7.89 3.79 -13.82
CA VAL A 106 8.06 2.36 -14.11
C VAL A 106 6.82 1.72 -14.74
N HIS A 107 5.66 2.39 -14.69
CA HIS A 107 4.39 1.83 -15.13
C HIS A 107 4.14 2.07 -16.64
N PRO A 108 4.23 1.05 -17.50
CA PRO A 108 4.27 1.21 -18.96
C PRO A 108 2.98 1.75 -19.60
N ARG A 109 1.87 1.73 -18.86
CA ARG A 109 0.53 2.14 -19.34
C ARG A 109 -0.03 3.38 -18.63
N MET A 110 0.74 3.98 -17.73
CA MET A 110 0.34 5.16 -16.97
C MET A 110 0.78 6.42 -17.70
N GLY A 111 -0.10 7.42 -17.74
CA GLY A 111 0.28 8.72 -18.29
C GLY A 111 1.38 9.35 -17.46
N SER A 112 2.37 9.93 -18.13
CA SER A 112 3.41 10.77 -17.54
C SER A 112 3.50 12.09 -18.29
N PRO A 113 4.16 13.13 -17.75
CA PRO A 113 4.41 14.38 -18.47
C PRO A 113 5.14 14.20 -19.81
N LEU A 114 5.77 13.04 -20.04
CA LEU A 114 6.48 12.68 -21.27
C LEU A 114 5.60 11.95 -22.30
N THR A 115 4.32 11.72 -22.00
CA THR A 115 3.41 11.00 -22.89
C THR A 115 2.88 11.92 -23.99
N SER A 116 3.15 11.58 -25.26
CA SER A 116 2.72 12.35 -26.44
C SER A 116 1.75 11.55 -27.33
N ALA A 117 1.20 12.22 -28.36
CA ALA A 117 0.11 11.74 -29.22
C ALA A 117 0.17 10.28 -29.77
N PRO A 118 1.33 9.66 -30.09
CA PRO A 118 1.32 8.27 -30.55
C PRO A 118 1.09 7.22 -29.43
N LYS A 119 1.05 7.63 -28.15
CA LYS A 119 0.80 6.75 -27.00
C LYS A 119 -0.42 7.20 -26.21
N VAL A 120 -1.49 6.42 -26.22
CA VAL A 120 -2.67 6.67 -25.38
C VAL A 120 -2.39 6.20 -23.96
N ALA A 121 -2.38 7.13 -23.01
CA ALA A 121 -2.36 6.80 -21.58
C ALA A 121 -3.67 6.09 -21.21
N LEU A 122 -3.59 4.84 -20.77
CA LEU A 122 -4.77 4.06 -20.36
C LEU A 122 -5.13 4.27 -18.89
N LEU A 123 -4.21 4.84 -18.10
CA LEU A 123 -4.36 5.09 -16.67
C LEU A 123 -3.95 6.53 -16.33
N GLU A 124 -4.83 7.19 -15.59
CA GLU A 124 -4.58 8.50 -14.96
C GLU A 124 -3.47 8.33 -13.90
N PRO A 125 -2.42 9.17 -13.89
CA PRO A 125 -1.42 9.14 -12.83
C PRO A 125 -2.06 9.53 -11.48
N PRO A 126 -1.58 8.98 -10.34
CA PRO A 126 -2.23 9.21 -9.05
C PRO A 126 -2.28 10.67 -8.60
N GLY A 127 -1.26 11.47 -8.96
CA GLY A 127 -1.12 12.83 -8.46
C GLY A 127 -0.69 12.89 -6.99
N PHE A 128 -0.39 14.09 -6.50
CA PHE A 128 0.04 14.28 -5.11
C PHE A 128 -1.02 13.77 -4.14
N LEU A 129 -0.62 12.91 -3.19
CA LEU A 129 -1.52 12.23 -2.26
C LEU A 129 -2.66 11.45 -2.93
N MET A 130 -2.46 11.00 -4.18
CA MET A 130 -3.47 10.29 -4.95
C MET A 130 -4.76 11.10 -5.21
N LEU A 131 -4.70 12.43 -5.16
CA LEU A 131 -5.86 13.31 -5.28
C LEU A 131 -6.60 13.18 -6.61
N ASN A 132 -5.94 12.75 -7.69
CA ASN A 132 -6.61 12.50 -8.96
C ASN A 132 -7.65 11.38 -8.84
N TYR A 133 -7.50 10.46 -7.89
CA TYR A 133 -8.50 9.41 -7.64
C TYR A 133 -9.63 9.83 -6.69
N GLY A 134 -9.63 11.07 -6.22
CA GLY A 134 -10.73 11.66 -5.45
C GLY A 134 -10.26 12.36 -4.18
N PRO A 135 -11.02 13.35 -3.67
CA PRO A 135 -10.61 14.20 -2.56
C PRO A 135 -10.47 13.46 -1.22
N SER A 136 -11.18 12.34 -1.03
CA SER A 136 -11.06 11.53 0.19
C SER A 136 -9.97 10.46 0.11
N THR A 137 -9.33 10.27 -1.06
CA THR A 137 -8.27 9.26 -1.26
C THR A 137 -7.10 9.42 -0.29
N PRO A 138 -6.58 10.63 0.00
CA PRO A 138 -5.51 10.80 0.97
C PRO A 138 -5.90 10.26 2.36
N LEU A 139 -7.10 10.61 2.83
CA LEU A 139 -7.59 10.22 4.14
C LEU A 139 -7.79 8.70 4.23
N VAL A 140 -8.47 8.12 3.24
CA VAL A 140 -8.68 6.66 3.15
C VAL A 140 -7.34 5.93 3.16
N THR A 141 -6.37 6.40 2.37
CA THR A 141 -5.04 5.79 2.29
C THR A 141 -4.33 5.83 3.63
N VAL A 142 -4.27 7.01 4.27
CA VAL A 142 -3.60 7.18 5.57
C VAL A 142 -4.26 6.33 6.66
N VAL A 143 -5.58 6.36 6.78
CA VAL A 143 -6.31 5.57 7.79
C VAL A 143 -6.07 4.07 7.59
N ALA A 144 -6.12 3.59 6.34
CA ALA A 144 -5.86 2.19 6.04
C ALA A 144 -4.42 1.78 6.39
N HIS A 145 -3.43 2.64 6.12
CA HIS A 145 -2.03 2.35 6.44
C HIS A 145 -1.71 2.46 7.93
N ILE A 146 -2.38 3.35 8.68
CA ILE A 146 -2.32 3.39 10.15
C ILE A 146 -2.81 2.06 10.72
N GLY A 147 -3.97 1.57 10.24
CA GLY A 147 -4.51 0.27 10.65
C GLY A 147 -3.56 -0.89 10.31
N TYR A 148 -2.99 -0.88 9.10
CA TYR A 148 -1.96 -1.83 8.69
C TYR A 148 -0.78 -1.84 9.66
N GLY A 149 -0.22 -0.66 9.95
CA GLY A 149 0.94 -0.53 10.81
C GLY A 149 0.64 -0.97 12.25
N ALA A 150 -0.55 -0.64 12.77
CA ALA A 150 -0.98 -1.05 14.10
C ALA A 150 -1.03 -2.58 14.24
N ILE A 151 -1.57 -3.27 13.23
CA ILE A 151 -1.65 -4.74 13.19
C ILE A 151 -0.24 -5.34 13.13
N VAL A 152 0.62 -4.87 12.23
CA VAL A 152 2.01 -5.35 12.11
C VAL A 152 2.77 -5.15 13.43
N GLY A 153 2.70 -3.96 14.02
CA GLY A 153 3.36 -3.65 15.29
C GLY A 153 2.84 -4.48 16.46
N GLY A 154 1.53 -4.70 16.53
CA GLY A 154 0.90 -5.58 17.51
C GLY A 154 1.41 -7.02 17.38
N PHE A 155 1.33 -7.60 16.19
CA PHE A 155 1.79 -8.97 15.95
C PHE A 155 3.30 -9.15 16.14
N ALA A 156 4.12 -8.18 15.72
CA ALA A 156 5.58 -8.21 15.95
C ALA A 156 5.95 -8.24 17.43
N SER A 157 5.09 -7.70 18.30
CA SER A 157 5.28 -7.69 19.75
C SER A 157 4.94 -9.02 20.44
N LEU A 158 4.22 -9.94 19.79
CA LEU A 158 3.77 -11.24 20.34
C LEU A 158 4.88 -12.32 20.44
N GLY A 159 6.09 -11.97 20.86
CA GLY A 159 7.19 -12.93 21.04
C GLY A 159 7.09 -13.76 22.33
N PRO A 160 7.80 -14.91 22.44
CA PRO A 160 7.66 -15.89 23.54
C PRO A 160 8.06 -15.43 24.96
N HIS A 161 8.34 -14.15 25.17
CA HIS A 161 8.86 -13.62 26.44
C HIS A 161 8.20 -12.28 26.83
N GLY A 162 6.90 -12.13 26.53
CA GLY A 162 6.07 -11.13 27.21
C GLY A 162 5.78 -11.56 28.63
#